data_AF-A0A7H8HPQ6-F1
#
_entry.id   AF-A0A7H8HPQ6-F1
#
_cell.length_a   1.000
_cell.length_b   1.000
_cell.length_c   1.000
_cell.angle_alpha   90.00
_cell.angle_beta   90.00
_cell.angle_gamma   90.00
#
_symmetry.space_group_name_H-M   'P 1'
#
loop_
_entity.id
_entity.type
_entity.pdbx_description
1 polymer ?
#
loop_
_entity_poly.entity_id
_entity_poly.type
_entity_poly.pdbx_seq_one_letter_code
_entity_poly.pdbx_strand_id
1 'polypeptide(L)'
;MVAPEKPQSAPKTAQFAVGVRGYNQRQVDERIAELNKDLRETSRSRDEAVATSSDLSKALAYAQKELAETKAALARMSSSPSGAGAMAERVRMMMQLAEEEIADLRSAAEADAASTRDQADKYAHETRRTADKLAKDAEEERARLLSEAKGEIEKLNAAAGAKRVELAAAADRARKEADAKAEAAAAALREEADRVAAEELAARKKAFEEEFAQKKRETEAALAAAQASQATADENRKLALDLRAKVAERIAATDVAVKEAMRLLAPPEEAASDAGPALALASASAPASASGSGSAPGSAPANGDRKPAPKPSAAPPAAPAKA
;
A
#
# COMPACT_ATOMS: atom_id res chain seq x y z
N MET A 1 -97.57 -32.25 -7.35
CA MET A 1 -97.77 -33.34 -8.33
C MET A 1 -96.49 -34.17 -8.32
N VAL A 2 -96.58 -35.49 -8.14
CA VAL A 2 -95.40 -36.39 -8.15
C VAL A 2 -95.37 -37.11 -9.49
N ALA A 3 -94.20 -37.20 -10.13
CA ALA A 3 -94.06 -37.89 -11.40
C ALA A 3 -94.05 -39.43 -11.20
N PRO A 4 -94.60 -40.23 -12.13
CA PRO A 4 -94.53 -41.68 -12.04
C PRO A 4 -93.09 -42.16 -12.27
N GLU A 5 -92.56 -42.94 -11.34
CA GLU A 5 -91.30 -43.66 -11.56
C GLU A 5 -91.44 -44.65 -12.71
N LYS A 6 -90.37 -44.79 -13.50
CA LYS A 6 -90.31 -45.80 -14.57
C LYS A 6 -90.11 -47.17 -13.94
N PRO A 7 -90.82 -48.22 -14.38
CA PRO A 7 -90.60 -49.57 -13.87
C PRO A 7 -89.16 -50.02 -14.15
N GLN A 8 -88.42 -50.30 -13.08
CA GLN A 8 -87.04 -50.74 -13.15
C GLN A 8 -86.98 -52.10 -13.88
N SER A 9 -86.12 -52.21 -14.89
CA SER A 9 -86.09 -53.38 -15.77
C SER A 9 -85.67 -54.62 -14.99
N ALA A 10 -86.53 -55.63 -14.94
CA ALA A 10 -86.24 -56.91 -14.28
C ALA A 10 -84.97 -57.55 -14.89
N PRO A 11 -84.08 -58.14 -14.06
CA PRO A 11 -82.81 -58.66 -14.54
C PRO A 11 -83.04 -59.79 -15.55
N LYS A 12 -82.54 -59.59 -16.78
CA LYS A 12 -82.54 -60.64 -17.81
C LYS A 12 -81.78 -61.84 -17.27
N THR A 13 -82.41 -63.01 -17.24
CA THR A 13 -81.79 -64.25 -16.79
C THR A 13 -80.68 -64.67 -17.74
N ALA A 14 -79.43 -64.34 -17.38
CA ALA A 14 -78.25 -64.73 -18.13
C ALA A 14 -78.17 -66.26 -18.20
N GLN A 15 -78.28 -66.80 -19.40
CA GLN A 15 -78.23 -68.25 -19.62
C GLN A 15 -76.76 -68.73 -19.51
N PHE A 16 -76.53 -69.74 -18.70
CA PHE A 16 -75.20 -70.34 -18.53
C PHE A 16 -74.72 -71.04 -19.80
N ALA A 17 -73.43 -70.93 -20.11
CA ALA A 17 -72.83 -71.65 -21.22
C ALA A 17 -72.81 -73.16 -20.93
N VAL A 18 -73.22 -73.96 -21.91
CA VAL A 18 -73.27 -75.42 -21.82
C VAL A 18 -72.04 -76.03 -22.51
N GLY A 19 -71.28 -76.83 -21.78
CA GLY A 19 -70.20 -77.66 -22.29
C GLY A 19 -70.59 -79.14 -22.40
N VAL A 20 -69.62 -79.98 -22.77
CA VAL A 20 -69.77 -81.41 -23.09
C VAL A 20 -70.34 -82.26 -21.93
N ARG A 21 -70.39 -81.74 -20.70
CA ARG A 21 -70.97 -82.40 -19.51
C ARG A 21 -71.92 -81.50 -18.70
N GLY A 22 -72.61 -80.58 -19.36
CA GLY A 22 -73.55 -79.64 -18.72
C GLY A 22 -72.98 -78.23 -18.57
N TYR A 23 -73.53 -77.43 -17.66
CA TYR A 23 -73.15 -76.02 -17.49
C TYR A 23 -71.67 -75.85 -17.09
N ASN A 24 -71.07 -74.74 -17.54
CA ASN A 24 -69.74 -74.33 -17.13
C ASN A 24 -69.70 -74.03 -15.63
N GLN A 25 -69.19 -74.97 -14.82
CA GLN A 25 -69.14 -74.90 -13.36
C GLN A 25 -68.57 -73.57 -12.87
N ARG A 26 -67.43 -73.13 -13.41
CA ARG A 26 -66.80 -71.85 -13.02
C ARG A 26 -67.74 -70.65 -13.22
N GLN A 27 -68.47 -70.59 -14.33
CA GLN A 27 -69.44 -69.52 -14.60
C GLN A 27 -70.63 -69.57 -13.63
N VAL A 28 -71.06 -70.77 -13.25
CA VAL A 28 -72.12 -70.98 -12.26
C VAL A 28 -71.64 -70.56 -10.87
N ASP A 29 -70.43 -70.95 -10.47
CA ASP A 29 -69.82 -70.60 -9.17
C ASP A 29 -69.57 -69.09 -9.04
N GLU A 30 -69.03 -68.45 -10.10
CA GLU A 30 -68.88 -66.99 -10.18
C GLU A 30 -70.25 -66.30 -10.04
N ARG A 31 -71.30 -66.78 -10.74
CA ARG A 31 -72.65 -66.19 -10.63
C ARG A 31 -73.34 -66.47 -9.30
N ILE A 32 -73.07 -67.61 -8.65
CA ILE A 32 -73.56 -67.91 -7.30
C ILE A 32 -72.84 -67.03 -6.26
N ALA A 33 -71.55 -66.74 -6.45
CA ALA A 33 -70.82 -65.79 -5.60
C ALA A 33 -71.36 -64.36 -5.75
N GLU A 34 -71.65 -63.91 -6.97
CA GLU A 34 -72.35 -62.65 -7.24
C GLU A 34 -73.72 -62.62 -6.54
N LEU A 35 -74.59 -63.61 -6.79
CA LEU A 35 -75.93 -63.65 -6.18
C LEU A 35 -75.89 -63.70 -4.64
N ASN A 36 -74.91 -64.36 -4.04
CA ASN A 36 -74.71 -64.34 -2.59
C ASN A 36 -74.20 -62.98 -2.07
N LYS A 37 -73.42 -62.24 -2.88
CA LYS A 37 -73.04 -60.85 -2.56
C LYS A 37 -74.27 -59.94 -2.65
N ASP A 38 -74.98 -59.98 -3.78
CA ASP A 38 -76.18 -59.18 -4.05
C ASP A 38 -77.25 -59.41 -2.98
N LEU A 39 -77.43 -60.66 -2.52
CA LEU A 39 -78.37 -61.01 -1.45
C LEU A 39 -77.96 -60.44 -0.09
N ARG A 40 -76.65 -60.42 0.24
CA ARG A 40 -76.12 -59.82 1.49
C ARG A 40 -76.19 -58.30 1.45
N GLU A 41 -75.93 -57.69 0.30
CA GLU A 41 -76.06 -56.25 0.08
C GLU A 41 -77.53 -55.81 0.18
N THR A 42 -78.44 -56.59 -0.41
CA THR A 42 -79.89 -56.39 -0.32
C THR A 42 -80.44 -56.64 1.09
N SER A 43 -79.94 -57.65 1.83
CA SER A 43 -80.36 -57.85 3.22
C SER A 43 -79.89 -56.71 4.11
N ARG A 44 -78.62 -56.30 3.98
CA ARG A 44 -78.09 -55.14 4.71
C ARG A 44 -78.88 -53.87 4.42
N SER A 45 -79.14 -53.56 3.14
CA SER A 45 -79.92 -52.39 2.74
C SER A 45 -81.36 -52.44 3.27
N ARG A 46 -81.98 -53.63 3.31
CA ARG A 46 -83.29 -53.84 3.96
C ARG A 46 -83.23 -53.58 5.45
N ASP A 47 -82.20 -54.07 6.15
CA ASP A 47 -82.08 -53.91 7.60
C ASP A 47 -81.83 -52.44 7.98
N GLU A 48 -81.03 -51.72 7.18
CA GLU A 48 -80.83 -50.26 7.26
C GLU A 48 -82.14 -49.48 6.96
N ALA A 49 -82.93 -49.93 5.98
CA ALA A 49 -84.25 -49.36 5.68
C ALA A 49 -85.30 -49.63 6.77
N VAL A 50 -85.27 -50.80 7.41
CA VAL A 50 -86.15 -51.13 8.55
C VAL A 50 -85.76 -50.33 9.79
N ALA A 51 -84.46 -50.16 10.06
CA ALA A 51 -83.98 -49.33 11.15
C ALA A 51 -84.46 -47.87 11.00
N THR A 52 -84.16 -47.25 9.84
CA THR A 52 -84.59 -45.88 9.53
C THR A 52 -86.11 -45.71 9.50
N SER A 53 -86.86 -46.69 9.00
CA SER A 53 -88.33 -46.70 9.10
C SER A 53 -88.81 -46.73 10.56
N SER A 54 -88.13 -47.49 11.44
CA SER A 54 -88.44 -47.51 12.87
C SER A 54 -88.17 -46.17 13.56
N ASP A 55 -87.09 -45.48 13.18
CA ASP A 55 -86.71 -44.18 13.77
C ASP A 55 -87.61 -43.04 13.27
N LEU A 56 -87.96 -43.03 11.99
CA LEU A 56 -88.99 -42.15 11.43
C LEU A 56 -90.35 -42.39 12.10
N SER A 57 -90.70 -43.64 12.42
CA SER A 57 -91.93 -43.96 13.15
C SER A 57 -91.92 -43.42 14.60
N LYS A 58 -90.77 -43.50 15.30
CA LYS A 58 -90.59 -42.90 16.64
C LYS A 58 -90.71 -41.36 16.57
N ALA A 59 -90.02 -40.73 15.62
CA ALA A 59 -90.05 -39.29 15.43
C ALA A 59 -91.46 -38.78 15.05
N LEU A 60 -92.19 -39.51 14.21
CA LEU A 60 -93.57 -39.21 13.84
C LEU A 60 -94.52 -39.33 15.05
N ALA A 61 -94.39 -40.40 15.85
CA ALA A 61 -95.19 -40.56 17.06
C ALA A 61 -94.89 -39.45 18.10
N TYR A 62 -93.62 -39.05 18.26
CA TYR A 62 -93.21 -37.93 19.09
C TYR A 62 -93.84 -36.62 18.59
N ALA A 63 -93.71 -36.31 17.30
CA ALA A 63 -94.28 -35.10 16.69
C ALA A 63 -95.82 -35.08 16.79
N GLN A 64 -96.50 -36.22 16.65
CA GLN A 64 -97.95 -36.31 16.85
C GLN A 64 -98.36 -36.00 18.30
N LYS A 65 -97.57 -36.45 19.28
CA LYS A 65 -97.80 -36.14 20.70
C LYS A 65 -97.63 -34.64 20.97
N GLU A 66 -96.52 -34.05 20.55
CA GLU A 66 -96.25 -32.60 20.67
C GLU A 66 -97.37 -31.77 20.02
N LEU A 67 -97.82 -32.17 18.82
CA LEU A 67 -98.89 -31.51 18.08
C LEU A 67 -100.25 -31.64 18.80
N ALA A 68 -100.50 -32.73 19.52
CA ALA A 68 -101.68 -32.88 20.38
C ALA A 68 -101.61 -32.01 21.65
N GLU A 69 -100.45 -31.97 22.32
CA GLU A 69 -100.24 -31.20 23.55
C GLU A 69 -100.26 -29.69 23.30
N THR A 70 -99.62 -29.22 22.23
CA THR A 70 -99.68 -27.82 21.77
C THR A 70 -101.08 -27.41 21.33
N LYS A 71 -101.84 -28.26 20.62
CA LYS A 71 -103.26 -28.02 20.32
C LYS A 71 -104.11 -27.91 21.59
N ALA A 72 -103.86 -28.75 22.58
CA ALA A 72 -104.56 -28.68 23.86
C ALA A 72 -104.23 -27.40 24.64
N ALA A 73 -102.98 -26.94 24.62
CA ALA A 73 -102.58 -25.65 25.19
C ALA A 73 -103.24 -24.47 24.47
N LEU A 74 -103.20 -24.45 23.13
CA LEU A 74 -103.84 -23.42 22.30
C LEU A 74 -105.36 -23.34 22.54
N ALA A 75 -106.03 -24.49 22.66
CA ALA A 75 -107.45 -24.56 22.98
C ALA A 75 -107.77 -23.96 24.37
N ARG A 76 -106.94 -24.22 25.38
CA ARG A 76 -107.07 -23.59 26.72
C ARG A 76 -106.83 -22.07 26.68
N MET A 77 -105.94 -21.60 25.81
CA MET A 77 -105.69 -20.17 25.61
C MET A 77 -106.86 -19.46 24.90
N SER A 78 -107.44 -20.09 23.88
CA SER A 78 -108.54 -19.51 23.09
C SER A 78 -109.89 -19.54 23.79
N SER A 79 -110.16 -20.56 24.62
CA SER A 79 -111.46 -20.71 25.30
C SER A 79 -111.72 -19.69 26.42
N SER A 80 -110.67 -19.09 26.99
CA SER A 80 -110.79 -18.07 28.04
C SER A 80 -109.55 -17.17 28.10
N PRO A 81 -109.41 -16.17 27.20
CA PRO A 81 -108.20 -15.35 27.10
C PRO A 81 -107.82 -14.52 28.34
N SER A 82 -108.75 -14.34 29.29
CA SER A 82 -108.55 -13.70 30.59
C SER A 82 -108.41 -14.68 31.77
N GLY A 83 -108.56 -15.99 31.53
CA GLY A 83 -108.47 -17.02 32.56
C GLY A 83 -107.03 -17.29 33.01
N ALA A 84 -106.86 -17.71 34.26
CA ALA A 84 -105.54 -17.95 34.86
C ALA A 84 -104.66 -18.93 34.06
N GLY A 85 -105.27 -19.97 33.45
CA GLY A 85 -104.57 -20.89 32.56
C GLY A 85 -104.00 -20.21 31.31
N ALA A 86 -104.80 -19.39 30.61
CA ALA A 86 -104.35 -18.66 29.42
C ALA A 86 -103.27 -17.61 29.74
N MET A 87 -103.29 -17.04 30.95
CA MET A 87 -102.20 -16.19 31.45
C MET A 87 -100.92 -16.99 31.69
N ALA A 88 -101.01 -18.15 32.36
CA ALA A 88 -99.86 -19.00 32.66
C ALA A 88 -99.16 -19.54 31.39
N GLU A 89 -99.91 -20.00 30.38
CA GLU A 89 -99.33 -20.46 29.11
C GLU A 89 -98.66 -19.31 28.33
N ARG A 90 -99.21 -18.07 28.38
CA ARG A 90 -98.54 -16.89 27.80
C ARG A 90 -97.25 -16.53 28.52
N VAL A 91 -97.20 -16.60 29.85
CA VAL A 91 -95.96 -16.35 30.62
C VAL A 91 -94.89 -17.39 30.27
N ARG A 92 -95.26 -18.66 30.10
CA ARG A 92 -94.33 -19.70 29.61
C ARG A 92 -93.79 -19.36 28.22
N MET A 93 -94.65 -19.04 27.25
CA MET A 93 -94.22 -18.67 25.90
C MET A 93 -93.32 -17.42 25.89
N MET A 94 -93.60 -16.40 26.71
CA MET A 94 -92.71 -15.23 26.81
C MET A 94 -91.37 -15.56 27.47
N MET A 95 -91.33 -16.52 28.41
CA MET A 95 -90.08 -16.96 29.02
C MET A 95 -89.25 -17.82 28.05
N GLN A 96 -89.89 -18.70 27.27
CA GLN A 96 -89.24 -19.45 26.19
C GLN A 96 -88.68 -18.53 25.10
N LEU A 97 -89.46 -17.52 24.67
CA LEU A 97 -88.99 -16.53 23.69
C LEU A 97 -87.83 -15.68 24.24
N ALA A 98 -87.82 -15.37 25.54
CA ALA A 98 -86.68 -14.70 26.19
C ALA A 98 -85.46 -15.63 26.34
N GLU A 99 -85.65 -16.93 26.55
CA GLU A 99 -84.58 -17.93 26.55
C GLU A 99 -83.96 -18.10 25.15
N GLU A 100 -84.79 -18.08 24.10
CA GLU A 100 -84.38 -18.05 22.68
C GLU A 100 -83.60 -16.76 22.36
N GLU A 101 -84.13 -15.58 22.72
CA GLU A 101 -83.46 -14.29 22.50
C GLU A 101 -82.12 -14.19 23.26
N ILE A 102 -82.03 -14.75 24.48
CA ILE A 102 -80.78 -14.83 25.24
C ILE A 102 -79.79 -15.82 24.58
N ALA A 103 -80.26 -16.91 23.96
CA ALA A 103 -79.42 -17.83 23.22
C ALA A 103 -78.85 -17.20 21.94
N ASP A 104 -79.68 -16.49 21.18
CA ASP A 104 -79.27 -15.74 19.98
C ASP A 104 -78.29 -14.60 20.32
N LEU A 105 -78.54 -13.83 21.39
CA LEU A 105 -77.62 -12.79 21.86
C LEU A 105 -76.27 -13.36 22.31
N ARG A 106 -76.23 -14.54 22.92
CA ARG A 106 -74.97 -15.24 23.25
C ARG A 106 -74.26 -15.73 22.00
N SER A 107 -74.98 -16.36 21.07
CA SER A 107 -74.46 -16.83 19.79
C SER A 107 -73.82 -15.68 18.98
N ALA A 108 -74.50 -14.53 18.91
CA ALA A 108 -73.98 -13.31 18.28
C ALA A 108 -72.74 -12.78 19.00
N ALA A 109 -72.77 -12.67 20.34
CA ALA A 109 -71.61 -12.18 21.11
C ALA A 109 -70.39 -13.12 21.02
N GLU A 110 -70.60 -14.44 20.93
CA GLU A 110 -69.53 -15.42 20.71
C GLU A 110 -68.96 -15.33 19.28
N ALA A 111 -69.82 -15.12 18.28
CA ALA A 111 -69.40 -14.90 16.89
C ALA A 111 -68.62 -13.58 16.71
N ASP A 112 -69.06 -12.48 17.34
CA ASP A 112 -68.35 -11.21 17.34
C ASP A 112 -67.02 -11.29 18.10
N ALA A 113 -66.97 -12.00 19.22
CA ALA A 113 -65.73 -12.25 19.96
C ALA A 113 -64.75 -13.13 19.16
N ALA A 114 -65.25 -14.12 18.41
CA ALA A 114 -64.43 -14.92 17.50
C ALA A 114 -63.91 -14.05 16.34
N SER A 115 -64.78 -13.30 15.65
CA SER A 115 -64.43 -12.37 14.57
C SER A 115 -63.38 -11.34 15.00
N THR A 116 -63.51 -10.80 16.22
CA THR A 116 -62.55 -9.84 16.79
C THR A 116 -61.18 -10.46 17.03
N ARG A 117 -61.12 -11.71 17.55
CA ARG A 117 -59.86 -12.46 17.72
C ARG A 117 -59.22 -12.76 16.36
N ASP A 118 -60.01 -13.27 15.42
CA ASP A 118 -59.61 -13.54 14.04
C ASP A 118 -58.99 -12.31 13.35
N GLN A 119 -59.57 -11.12 13.56
CA GLN A 119 -59.05 -9.86 13.04
C GLN A 119 -57.76 -9.42 13.75
N ALA A 120 -57.69 -9.56 15.08
CA ALA A 120 -56.49 -9.25 15.86
C ALA A 120 -55.31 -10.16 15.47
N ASP A 121 -55.54 -11.46 15.30
CA ASP A 121 -54.52 -12.43 14.87
C ASP A 121 -54.08 -12.16 13.42
N LYS A 122 -55.00 -11.87 12.50
CA LYS A 122 -54.65 -11.44 11.12
C LYS A 122 -53.77 -10.19 11.13
N TYR A 123 -54.15 -9.17 11.91
CA TYR A 123 -53.36 -7.94 12.05
C TYR A 123 -51.99 -8.20 12.68
N ALA A 124 -51.90 -9.04 13.71
CA ALA A 124 -50.63 -9.41 14.34
C ALA A 124 -49.71 -10.20 13.40
N HIS A 125 -50.26 -11.12 12.61
CA HIS A 125 -49.53 -11.86 11.58
C HIS A 125 -49.06 -10.95 10.44
N GLU A 126 -49.89 -10.02 9.98
CA GLU A 126 -49.51 -9.05 8.95
C GLU A 126 -48.44 -8.08 9.45
N THR A 127 -48.58 -7.55 10.67
CA THR A 127 -47.60 -6.64 11.31
C THR A 127 -46.24 -7.32 11.51
N ARG A 128 -46.22 -8.60 11.92
CA ARG A 128 -44.98 -9.39 11.96
C ARG A 128 -44.40 -9.56 10.55
N ARG A 129 -45.22 -9.93 9.56
CA ARG A 129 -44.78 -10.15 8.18
C ARG A 129 -44.26 -8.89 7.49
N THR A 130 -44.75 -7.69 7.83
CA THR A 130 -44.23 -6.43 7.32
C THR A 130 -42.93 -6.02 8.04
N ALA A 131 -42.83 -6.24 9.35
CA ALA A 131 -41.58 -6.04 10.09
C ALA A 131 -40.46 -7.00 9.62
N ASP A 132 -40.76 -8.29 9.42
CA ASP A 132 -39.84 -9.31 8.92
C ASP A 132 -39.34 -9.02 7.50
N LYS A 133 -40.16 -8.36 6.67
CA LYS A 133 -39.76 -7.85 5.35
C LYS A 133 -38.84 -6.66 5.49
N LEU A 134 -39.28 -5.60 6.18
CA LEU A 134 -38.53 -4.36 6.35
C LEU A 134 -37.14 -4.60 6.98
N ALA A 135 -37.03 -5.56 7.90
CA ALA A 135 -35.75 -6.00 8.46
C ALA A 135 -34.82 -6.61 7.39
N LYS A 136 -35.35 -7.50 6.54
CA LYS A 136 -34.58 -8.12 5.44
C LYS A 136 -34.21 -7.12 4.34
N ASP A 137 -35.13 -6.25 3.97
CA ASP A 137 -34.91 -5.20 2.97
C ASP A 137 -33.77 -4.27 3.46
N ALA A 138 -33.79 -3.88 4.74
CA ALA A 138 -32.71 -3.08 5.35
C ALA A 138 -31.39 -3.87 5.53
N GLU A 139 -31.43 -5.18 5.78
CA GLU A 139 -30.23 -6.04 5.79
C GLU A 139 -29.62 -6.17 4.39
N GLU A 140 -30.43 -6.30 3.34
CA GLU A 140 -29.98 -6.31 1.95
C GLU A 140 -29.38 -4.96 1.52
N GLU A 141 -30.05 -3.84 1.81
CA GLU A 141 -29.52 -2.49 1.54
C GLU A 141 -28.18 -2.28 2.25
N ARG A 142 -28.09 -2.64 3.54
CA ARG A 142 -26.85 -2.59 4.31
C ARG A 142 -25.77 -3.48 3.71
N ALA A 143 -26.10 -4.68 3.24
CA ALA A 143 -25.15 -5.58 2.60
C ALA A 143 -24.63 -5.01 1.26
N ARG A 144 -25.51 -4.42 0.45
CA ARG A 144 -25.16 -3.74 -0.82
C ARG A 144 -24.22 -2.56 -0.55
N LEU A 145 -24.61 -1.63 0.31
CA LEU A 145 -23.80 -0.46 0.68
C LEU A 145 -22.42 -0.86 1.27
N LEU A 146 -22.36 -1.92 2.09
CA LEU A 146 -21.08 -2.45 2.60
C LEU A 146 -20.23 -3.12 1.51
N SER A 147 -20.84 -3.70 0.46
CA SER A 147 -20.09 -4.25 -0.68
C SER A 147 -19.57 -3.16 -1.61
N GLU A 148 -20.37 -2.11 -1.85
CA GLU A 148 -20.01 -0.93 -2.65
C GLU A 148 -18.87 -0.17 -1.97
N ALA A 149 -19.02 0.18 -0.69
CA ALA A 149 -17.98 0.87 0.08
C ALA A 149 -16.66 0.08 0.15
N LYS A 150 -16.71 -1.26 0.26
CA LYS A 150 -15.50 -2.10 0.15
C LYS A 150 -14.87 -1.99 -1.24
N GLY A 151 -15.65 -2.13 -2.30
CA GLY A 151 -15.17 -2.01 -3.67
C GLY A 151 -14.60 -0.62 -3.99
N GLU A 152 -15.13 0.45 -3.39
CA GLU A 152 -14.57 1.80 -3.49
C GLU A 152 -13.25 1.93 -2.71
N ILE A 153 -13.19 1.42 -1.48
CA ILE A 153 -11.95 1.39 -0.68
C ILE A 153 -10.85 0.59 -1.40
N GLU A 154 -11.19 -0.54 -2.02
CA GLU A 154 -10.26 -1.35 -2.82
C GLU A 154 -9.78 -0.59 -4.06
N LYS A 155 -10.68 0.06 -4.84
CA LYS A 155 -10.30 0.91 -5.98
C LYS A 155 -9.39 2.08 -5.57
N LEU A 156 -9.71 2.76 -4.47
CA LEU A 156 -8.92 3.88 -3.95
C LEU A 156 -7.55 3.42 -3.44
N ASN A 157 -7.47 2.29 -2.75
CA ASN A 157 -6.21 1.69 -2.32
C ASN A 157 -5.35 1.23 -3.51
N ALA A 158 -5.95 0.63 -4.55
CA ALA A 158 -5.26 0.26 -5.78
C ALA A 158 -4.72 1.49 -6.53
N ALA A 159 -5.53 2.55 -6.68
CA ALA A 159 -5.11 3.80 -7.31
C ALA A 159 -4.03 4.54 -6.51
N ALA A 160 -4.10 4.52 -5.17
CA ALA A 160 -3.07 5.07 -4.30
C ALA A 160 -1.77 4.23 -4.36
N GLY A 161 -1.89 2.90 -4.47
CA GLY A 161 -0.77 1.99 -4.68
C GLY A 161 -0.05 2.25 -6.00
N ALA A 162 -0.79 2.34 -7.10
CA ALA A 162 -0.26 2.68 -8.42
C ALA A 162 0.50 4.02 -8.38
N LYS A 163 -0.12 5.09 -7.85
CA LYS A 163 0.53 6.41 -7.71
C LYS A 163 1.80 6.37 -6.84
N ARG A 164 1.86 5.54 -5.80
CA ARG A 164 3.09 5.36 -5.00
C ARG A 164 4.20 4.70 -5.81
N VAL A 165 3.88 3.69 -6.64
CA VAL A 165 4.86 3.03 -7.53
C VAL A 165 5.33 3.98 -8.63
N GLU A 166 4.42 4.75 -9.24
CA GLU A 166 4.74 5.78 -10.24
C GLU A 166 5.67 6.86 -9.67
N LEU A 167 5.35 7.40 -8.49
CA LEU A 167 6.16 8.43 -7.82
C LEU A 167 7.53 7.89 -7.37
N ALA A 168 7.61 6.64 -6.90
CA ALA A 168 8.88 6.00 -6.58
C ALA A 168 9.75 5.83 -7.84
N ALA A 169 9.18 5.30 -8.93
CA ALA A 169 9.87 5.14 -10.20
C ALA A 169 10.30 6.49 -10.82
N ALA A 170 9.51 7.55 -10.65
CA ALA A 170 9.87 8.90 -11.06
C ALA A 170 11.01 9.48 -10.21
N ALA A 171 10.98 9.30 -8.89
CA ALA A 171 12.04 9.73 -7.98
C ALA A 171 13.37 9.02 -8.25
N ASP A 172 13.33 7.71 -8.52
CA ASP A 172 14.54 6.93 -8.83
C ASP A 172 15.12 7.23 -10.22
N ARG A 173 14.29 7.65 -11.19
CA ARG A 173 14.78 8.23 -12.46
C ARG A 173 15.45 9.59 -12.21
N ALA A 174 14.77 10.48 -11.49
CA ALA A 174 15.28 11.82 -11.19
C ALA A 174 16.61 11.77 -10.39
N ARG A 175 16.77 10.81 -9.49
CA ARG A 175 18.06 10.50 -8.82
C ARG A 175 19.12 10.10 -9.82
N LYS A 176 18.91 9.04 -10.60
CA LYS A 176 19.89 8.56 -11.60
C LYS A 176 20.28 9.63 -12.62
N GLU A 177 19.34 10.49 -13.01
CA GLU A 177 19.63 11.66 -13.85
C GLU A 177 20.47 12.73 -13.14
N ALA A 178 20.22 13.00 -11.86
CA ALA A 178 21.02 13.94 -11.06
C ALA A 178 22.43 13.38 -10.79
N ASP A 179 22.53 12.09 -10.47
CA ASP A 179 23.78 11.37 -10.25
C ASP A 179 24.64 11.40 -11.53
N ALA A 180 24.06 11.04 -12.68
CA ALA A 180 24.76 11.10 -13.98
C ALA A 180 25.17 12.52 -14.39
N LYS A 181 24.36 13.55 -14.07
CA LYS A 181 24.72 14.96 -14.29
C LYS A 181 25.86 15.41 -13.37
N ALA A 182 25.88 14.93 -12.12
CA ALA A 182 26.96 15.20 -11.16
C ALA A 182 28.27 14.49 -11.55
N GLU A 183 28.20 13.24 -12.01
CA GLU A 183 29.36 12.51 -12.56
C GLU A 183 29.92 13.20 -13.81
N ALA A 184 29.07 13.60 -14.75
CA ALA A 184 29.49 14.34 -15.95
C ALA A 184 30.13 15.69 -15.62
N ALA A 185 29.56 16.46 -14.69
CA ALA A 185 30.14 17.72 -14.23
C ALA A 185 31.49 17.50 -13.51
N ALA A 186 31.59 16.46 -12.67
CA ALA A 186 32.84 16.09 -12.01
C ALA A 186 33.88 15.51 -12.98
N ALA A 187 33.49 14.93 -14.12
CA ALA A 187 34.40 14.54 -15.19
C ALA A 187 34.95 15.78 -15.92
N ALA A 188 34.08 16.70 -16.32
CA ALA A 188 34.49 17.96 -16.96
C ALA A 188 35.45 18.78 -16.09
N LEU A 189 35.15 18.94 -14.80
CA LEU A 189 36.03 19.62 -13.85
C LEU A 189 37.40 18.93 -13.66
N ARG A 190 37.48 17.61 -13.84
CA ARG A 190 38.77 16.89 -13.85
C ARG A 190 39.52 17.14 -15.15
N GLU A 191 38.87 17.07 -16.31
CA GLU A 191 39.52 17.43 -17.58
C GLU A 191 40.03 18.87 -17.60
N GLU A 192 39.28 19.82 -17.04
CA GLU A 192 39.73 21.22 -16.91
C GLU A 192 40.93 21.34 -15.96
N ALA A 193 40.89 20.67 -14.80
CA ALA A 193 42.02 20.65 -13.86
C ALA A 193 43.28 19.98 -14.46
N ASP A 194 43.12 18.88 -15.20
CA ASP A 194 44.21 18.17 -15.87
C ASP A 194 44.80 19.00 -17.02
N ARG A 195 43.98 19.77 -17.75
CA ARG A 195 44.46 20.75 -18.75
C ARG A 195 45.27 21.86 -18.11
N VAL A 196 44.75 22.50 -17.06
CA VAL A 196 45.46 23.57 -16.33
C VAL A 196 46.77 23.04 -15.73
N ALA A 197 46.76 21.83 -15.15
CA ALA A 197 47.97 21.19 -14.65
C ALA A 197 48.98 20.88 -15.78
N ALA A 198 48.53 20.43 -16.94
CA ALA A 198 49.39 20.19 -18.10
C ALA A 198 49.98 21.50 -18.67
N GLU A 199 49.20 22.58 -18.71
CA GLU A 199 49.65 23.92 -19.11
C GLU A 199 50.66 24.51 -18.11
N GLU A 200 50.40 24.40 -16.81
CA GLU A 200 51.36 24.77 -15.77
C GLU A 200 52.67 23.96 -15.87
N LEU A 201 52.58 22.65 -16.06
CA LEU A 201 53.77 21.80 -16.22
C LEU A 201 54.54 22.12 -17.51
N ALA A 202 53.85 22.50 -18.60
CA ALA A 202 54.49 22.96 -19.83
C ALA A 202 55.16 24.34 -19.66
N ALA A 203 54.51 25.27 -18.94
CA ALA A 203 55.08 26.58 -18.62
C ALA A 203 56.31 26.46 -17.71
N ARG A 204 56.23 25.63 -16.65
CA ARG A 204 57.37 25.34 -15.75
C ARG A 204 58.54 24.67 -16.49
N LYS A 205 58.27 23.76 -17.44
CA LYS A 205 59.30 23.17 -18.30
C LYS A 205 59.99 24.23 -19.17
N LYS A 206 59.23 25.09 -19.86
CA LYS A 206 59.81 26.19 -20.66
C LYS A 206 60.64 27.13 -19.82
N ALA A 207 60.15 27.58 -18.66
CA ALA A 207 60.90 28.43 -17.75
C ALA A 207 62.20 27.77 -17.26
N PHE A 208 62.16 26.46 -16.95
CA PHE A 208 63.35 25.69 -16.58
C PHE A 208 64.33 25.51 -17.74
N GLU A 209 63.86 25.27 -18.97
CA GLU A 209 64.68 25.20 -20.18
C GLU A 209 65.32 26.56 -20.51
N GLU A 210 64.60 27.66 -20.30
CA GLU A 210 65.10 29.03 -20.45
C GLU A 210 66.14 29.39 -19.38
N GLU A 211 65.88 29.08 -18.10
CA GLU A 211 66.86 29.21 -17.02
C GLU A 211 68.11 28.36 -17.27
N PHE A 212 67.95 27.12 -17.73
CA PHE A 212 69.05 26.23 -18.05
C PHE A 212 69.86 26.75 -19.24
N ALA A 213 69.20 27.27 -20.27
CA ALA A 213 69.86 27.92 -21.40
C ALA A 213 70.58 29.22 -21.00
N GLN A 214 70.04 30.01 -20.06
CA GLN A 214 70.70 31.17 -19.48
C GLN A 214 71.95 30.75 -18.70
N LYS A 215 71.83 29.84 -17.73
CA LYS A 215 72.95 29.30 -16.94
C LYS A 215 74.00 28.61 -17.81
N LYS A 216 73.61 27.96 -18.91
CA LYS A 216 74.53 27.41 -19.91
C LYS A 216 75.29 28.51 -20.65
N ARG A 217 74.62 29.58 -21.10
CA ARG A 217 75.28 30.75 -21.71
C ARG A 217 76.19 31.48 -20.72
N GLU A 218 75.79 31.61 -19.46
CA GLU A 218 76.60 32.22 -18.39
C GLU A 218 77.86 31.41 -18.11
N THR A 219 77.74 30.08 -17.98
CA THR A 219 78.90 29.20 -17.79
C THR A 219 79.79 29.11 -19.04
N GLU A 220 79.23 29.10 -20.25
CA GLU A 220 79.99 29.20 -21.50
C GLU A 220 80.72 30.55 -21.61
N ALA A 221 80.08 31.66 -21.26
CA ALA A 221 80.70 32.98 -21.22
C ALA A 221 81.76 33.10 -20.12
N ALA A 222 81.55 32.51 -18.94
CA ALA A 222 82.52 32.47 -17.86
C ALA A 222 83.73 31.59 -18.22
N LEU A 223 83.53 30.47 -18.91
CA LEU A 223 84.61 29.63 -19.45
C LEU A 223 85.37 30.36 -20.57
N ALA A 224 84.69 31.06 -21.47
CA ALA A 224 85.33 31.89 -22.49
C ALA A 224 86.13 33.06 -21.87
N ALA A 225 85.60 33.70 -20.83
CA ALA A 225 86.31 34.75 -20.07
C ALA A 225 87.51 34.18 -19.29
N ALA A 226 87.40 32.96 -18.74
CA ALA A 226 88.50 32.26 -18.10
C ALA A 226 89.59 31.82 -19.11
N GLN A 227 89.19 31.42 -20.32
CA GLN A 227 90.13 31.13 -21.42
C GLN A 227 90.80 32.41 -21.94
N ALA A 228 90.08 33.53 -22.03
CA ALA A 228 90.64 34.83 -22.39
C ALA A 228 91.60 35.37 -21.30
N SER A 229 91.28 35.17 -20.01
CA SER A 229 92.18 35.55 -18.91
C SER A 229 93.40 34.62 -18.81
N GLN A 230 93.27 33.34 -19.15
CA GLN A 230 94.41 32.43 -19.33
C GLN A 230 95.27 32.83 -20.54
N ALA A 231 94.67 33.10 -21.70
CA ALA A 231 95.40 33.52 -22.90
C ALA A 231 96.17 34.83 -22.67
N THR A 232 95.53 35.84 -22.07
CA THR A 232 96.21 37.09 -21.70
C THR A 232 97.21 36.91 -20.56
N ALA A 233 97.02 35.98 -19.62
CA ALA A 233 98.04 35.61 -18.65
C ALA A 233 99.25 34.93 -19.31
N ASP A 234 99.05 34.08 -20.30
CA ASP A 234 100.13 33.44 -21.08
C ASP A 234 100.82 34.42 -22.03
N GLU A 235 100.12 35.39 -22.60
CA GLU A 235 100.72 36.52 -23.33
C GLU A 235 101.55 37.40 -22.40
N ASN A 236 101.02 37.78 -21.24
CA ASN A 236 101.77 38.51 -20.22
C ASN A 236 102.98 37.69 -19.70
N ARG A 237 102.86 36.36 -19.62
CA ARG A 237 103.96 35.45 -19.27
C ARG A 237 105.02 35.39 -20.37
N LYS A 238 104.64 35.34 -21.65
CA LYS A 238 105.56 35.44 -22.79
C LYS A 238 106.26 36.80 -22.80
N LEU A 239 105.53 37.90 -22.64
CA LEU A 239 106.09 39.26 -22.54
C LEU A 239 107.03 39.40 -21.33
N ALA A 240 106.71 38.80 -20.18
CA ALA A 240 107.60 38.77 -19.03
C ALA A 240 108.87 37.92 -19.26
N LEU A 241 108.77 36.82 -20.03
CA LEU A 241 109.92 36.02 -20.45
C LEU A 241 110.77 36.74 -21.50
N ASP A 242 110.17 37.44 -22.45
CA ASP A 242 110.86 38.27 -23.45
C ASP A 242 111.56 39.48 -22.80
N LEU A 243 110.91 40.13 -21.83
CA LEU A 243 111.52 41.18 -21.03
C LEU A 243 112.64 40.61 -20.17
N ARG A 244 112.47 39.43 -19.57
CA ARG A 244 113.55 38.74 -18.85
C ARG A 244 114.70 38.34 -19.77
N ALA A 245 114.43 37.95 -21.01
CA ALA A 245 115.45 37.65 -22.02
C ALA A 245 116.21 38.92 -22.42
N LYS A 246 115.52 40.02 -22.73
CA LYS A 246 116.12 41.34 -23.05
C LYS A 246 116.88 41.94 -21.87
N VAL A 247 116.42 41.69 -20.64
CA VAL A 247 117.15 42.08 -19.41
C VAL A 247 118.36 41.17 -19.18
N ALA A 248 118.27 39.86 -19.42
CA ALA A 248 119.42 38.96 -19.35
C ALA A 248 120.46 39.25 -20.44
N GLU A 249 120.02 39.63 -21.65
CA GLU A 249 120.85 40.08 -22.76
C GLU A 249 121.51 41.42 -22.45
N ARG A 250 120.79 42.39 -21.87
CA ARG A 250 121.39 43.63 -21.34
C ARG A 250 122.38 43.35 -20.21
N ILE A 251 122.04 42.46 -19.27
CA ILE A 251 122.94 42.07 -18.18
C ILE A 251 124.20 41.42 -18.76
N ALA A 252 124.08 40.49 -19.73
CA ALA A 252 125.21 39.88 -20.41
C ALA A 252 126.05 40.93 -21.18
N ALA A 253 125.43 41.89 -21.85
CA ALA A 253 126.13 42.98 -22.52
C ALA A 253 126.87 43.90 -21.52
N THR A 254 126.26 44.21 -20.37
CA THR A 254 126.94 44.96 -19.29
C THR A 254 127.99 44.14 -18.57
N ASP A 255 127.83 42.82 -18.45
CA ASP A 255 128.77 41.90 -17.82
C ASP A 255 129.98 41.64 -18.72
N VAL A 256 129.79 41.60 -20.05
CA VAL A 256 130.88 41.70 -21.03
C VAL A 256 131.58 43.05 -20.94
N ALA A 257 130.85 44.17 -20.94
CA ALA A 257 131.46 45.51 -20.82
C ALA A 257 132.20 45.71 -19.49
N VAL A 258 131.70 45.16 -18.38
CA VAL A 258 132.36 45.16 -17.07
C VAL A 258 133.57 44.23 -17.07
N LYS A 259 133.53 43.08 -17.75
CA LYS A 259 134.70 42.20 -17.90
C LYS A 259 135.78 42.79 -18.82
N GLU A 260 135.41 43.57 -19.84
CA GLU A 260 136.35 44.35 -20.64
C GLU A 260 136.95 45.52 -19.83
N ALA A 261 136.15 46.21 -19.01
CA ALA A 261 136.65 47.25 -18.09
C ALA A 261 137.58 46.68 -17.00
N MET A 262 137.20 45.56 -16.37
CA MET A 262 138.01 44.87 -15.36
C MET A 262 139.29 44.24 -15.94
N ARG A 263 139.34 43.97 -17.25
CA ARG A 263 140.57 43.54 -17.94
C ARG A 263 141.62 44.65 -18.07
N LEU A 264 141.23 45.92 -17.87
CA LEU A 264 142.13 47.08 -17.91
C LEU A 264 142.51 47.62 -16.53
N LEU A 265 141.94 47.10 -15.43
CA LEU A 265 142.24 47.57 -14.08
C LEU A 265 142.20 46.45 -13.01
N ALA A 266 143.31 45.72 -12.90
CA ALA A 266 143.64 44.81 -11.81
C ALA A 266 145.17 44.91 -11.58
N PRO A 267 145.66 44.95 -10.32
CA PRO A 267 145.62 43.79 -9.41
C PRO A 267 145.36 44.17 -7.93
N PRO A 268 145.47 43.22 -6.97
CA PRO A 268 144.85 41.89 -6.88
C PRO A 268 144.01 41.77 -5.57
N GLU A 269 143.63 40.54 -5.18
CA GLU A 269 143.19 40.16 -3.82
C GLU A 269 141.85 40.76 -3.32
N GLU A 270 141.08 40.18 -2.38
CA GLU A 270 141.16 38.85 -1.75
C GLU A 270 139.76 38.27 -1.37
N ALA A 271 139.80 37.14 -0.66
CA ALA A 271 138.79 36.50 0.21
C ALA A 271 137.74 37.40 0.92
N ALA A 272 136.59 36.91 1.41
CA ALA A 272 135.85 35.63 1.24
C ALA A 272 134.46 35.74 1.94
N SER A 273 133.76 34.61 2.16
CA SER A 273 132.98 34.21 3.36
C SER A 273 132.21 35.26 4.21
N ASP A 274 130.99 35.04 4.71
CA ASP A 274 130.27 33.76 4.89
C ASP A 274 128.74 33.93 5.12
N ALA A 275 128.08 32.80 5.35
CA ALA A 275 126.75 32.55 5.91
C ALA A 275 126.03 33.64 6.74
N GLY A 276 124.70 33.72 6.61
CA GLY A 276 123.83 34.28 7.66
C GLY A 276 122.37 34.58 7.26
N PRO A 277 121.33 34.16 8.03
CA PRO A 277 119.92 34.34 7.62
C PRO A 277 118.99 35.09 8.61
N ALA A 278 117.99 35.79 8.06
CA ALA A 278 116.69 36.17 8.67
C ALA A 278 115.71 36.54 7.52
N LEU A 279 114.40 36.25 7.47
CA LEU A 279 113.26 36.35 8.40
C LEU A 279 112.70 37.77 8.62
N ALA A 280 111.36 37.86 8.70
CA ALA A 280 110.52 39.02 9.08
C ALA A 280 110.48 40.23 8.10
N LEU A 281 109.45 41.12 8.09
CA LEU A 281 107.98 41.00 8.25
C LEU A 281 107.30 42.35 7.92
N ALA A 282 106.21 42.35 7.14
CA ALA A 282 105.17 43.43 7.06
C ALA A 282 105.68 44.84 6.61
N SER A 283 104.89 45.92 6.49
CA SER A 283 103.43 46.13 6.68
C SER A 283 102.89 47.38 5.94
N ALA A 284 101.56 47.45 5.76
CA ALA A 284 100.73 48.67 5.62
C ALA A 284 100.93 49.58 4.35
N SER A 285 99.96 50.41 3.94
CA SER A 285 98.79 50.97 4.66
C SER A 285 97.53 51.20 3.80
N ALA A 286 96.43 51.59 4.46
CA ALA A 286 95.09 51.91 3.91
C ALA A 286 94.77 53.42 4.11
N PRO A 287 93.54 53.97 4.40
CA PRO A 287 92.18 53.44 4.63
C PRO A 287 91.31 53.50 3.33
N ALA A 288 89.99 53.76 3.21
CA ALA A 288 88.82 54.13 4.05
C ALA A 288 87.50 53.89 3.25
N SER A 289 86.24 54.07 3.72
CA SER A 289 85.56 53.86 5.03
C SER A 289 84.07 54.28 4.93
N ALA A 290 83.11 53.34 4.98
CA ALA A 290 81.68 53.50 5.37
C ALA A 290 80.98 52.13 5.21
N SER A 291 80.39 51.44 6.20
CA SER A 291 79.43 51.78 7.27
C SER A 291 77.96 51.67 6.84
N GLY A 292 77.25 50.70 7.44
CA GLY A 292 75.80 50.46 7.23
C GLY A 292 75.41 49.02 7.59
N SER A 293 74.85 48.81 8.79
CA SER A 293 74.43 47.48 9.29
C SER A 293 72.93 47.41 9.58
N GLY A 294 72.34 46.23 9.38
CA GLY A 294 70.97 45.92 9.77
C GLY A 294 70.77 44.42 9.95
N SER A 295 70.18 44.00 11.06
CA SER A 295 69.87 42.58 11.34
C SER A 295 68.63 42.47 12.22
N ALA A 296 67.64 41.69 11.77
CA ALA A 296 66.66 41.01 12.62
C ALA A 296 65.84 40.01 11.77
N PRO A 297 65.68 38.74 12.19
CA PRO A 297 64.68 37.83 11.64
C PRO A 297 63.34 37.94 12.42
N GLY A 298 62.26 37.43 11.84
CA GLY A 298 60.96 37.31 12.51
C GLY A 298 60.15 36.12 12.01
N SER A 299 59.70 35.26 12.91
CA SER A 299 59.01 34.01 12.58
C SER A 299 57.92 33.66 13.61
N ALA A 300 56.67 33.55 13.16
CA ALA A 300 55.57 32.91 13.89
C ALA A 300 54.39 32.60 12.95
N PRO A 301 53.91 31.35 12.87
CA PRO A 301 52.60 31.02 12.30
C PRO A 301 51.52 30.97 13.40
N ALA A 302 50.26 31.24 13.03
CA ALA A 302 49.10 31.02 13.90
C ALA A 302 48.05 30.19 13.16
N ASN A 303 47.78 29.00 13.67
CA ASN A 303 46.79 28.04 13.16
C ASN A 303 45.64 27.93 14.19
N GLY A 304 44.41 27.61 13.79
CA GLY A 304 43.35 27.29 14.76
C GLY A 304 41.91 27.61 14.35
N ASP A 305 41.19 26.57 13.94
CA ASP A 305 39.73 26.54 13.80
C ASP A 305 38.97 26.90 15.08
N ARG A 306 37.70 27.33 14.91
CA ARG A 306 36.56 26.83 15.71
C ARG A 306 35.19 27.15 15.09
N LYS A 307 34.51 26.10 14.64
CA LYS A 307 33.05 26.02 14.48
C LYS A 307 32.57 24.62 14.87
N PRO A 308 31.72 24.50 15.90
CA PRO A 308 30.37 23.92 15.75
C PRO A 308 29.34 24.69 16.63
N ALA A 309 28.02 24.45 16.68
CA ALA A 309 27.05 23.61 15.94
C ALA A 309 25.63 24.25 16.06
N PRO A 310 24.56 23.74 15.40
CA PRO A 310 23.25 24.44 15.29
C PRO A 310 22.01 23.72 15.89
N LYS A 311 20.95 24.50 16.23
CA LYS A 311 19.52 24.09 16.42
C LYS A 311 19.26 23.16 17.64
N PRO A 312 18.01 22.89 18.13
CA PRO A 312 16.63 22.88 17.55
C PRO A 312 15.85 24.20 17.77
N SER A 313 14.72 24.55 17.12
CA SER A 313 13.56 23.82 16.57
C SER A 313 12.52 23.37 17.61
N ALA A 314 11.41 24.11 17.71
CA ALA A 314 10.21 23.75 18.48
C ALA A 314 8.99 23.64 17.55
N ALA A 315 8.16 22.63 17.77
CA ALA A 315 6.90 22.38 17.06
C ALA A 315 5.74 22.27 18.07
N PRO A 316 4.47 22.52 17.69
CA PRO A 316 3.41 22.83 18.65
C PRO A 316 2.61 21.60 19.15
N PRO A 317 2.05 21.66 20.37
CA PRO A 317 0.84 20.90 20.73
C PRO A 317 -0.37 21.53 20.01
N ALA A 318 -1.20 20.80 19.26
CA ALA A 318 -2.11 19.71 19.67
C ALA A 318 -3.40 20.25 20.32
N ALA A 319 -4.51 20.10 19.59
CA ALA A 319 -5.86 20.47 20.02
C ALA A 319 -6.65 19.24 20.53
N PRO A 320 -7.60 19.42 21.46
CA PRO A 320 -8.49 18.35 21.90
C PRO A 320 -9.93 18.47 21.33
N ALA A 321 -10.45 17.31 20.93
CA ALA A 321 -11.82 16.80 21.09
C ALA A 321 -13.08 17.66 20.76
N LYS A 322 -13.98 16.99 20.03
CA LYS A 322 -15.40 17.32 19.83
C LYS A 322 -16.18 17.47 21.15
N ALA A 323 -17.26 18.25 21.09
CA ALA A 323 -18.59 17.78 21.51
C ALA A 323 -19.46 17.71 20.24
#